data_AF-A0A7V9R4E5-F1
#
_entry.id   AF-A0A7V9R4E5-F1
#
_cell.length_a   1.000
_cell.length_b   1.000
_cell.length_c   1.000
_cell.angle_alpha   90.00
_cell.angle_beta   90.00
_cell.angle_gamma   90.00
#
_symmetry.space_group_name_H-M   'P 1'
#
loop_
_entity.id
_entity.type
_entity.pdbx_description
1 polymer ?
#
loop_
_entity_poly.entity_id
_entity_poly.type
_entity_poly.pdbx_seq_one_letter_code
_entity_poly.pdbx_strand_id
1 'polypeptide(L)'
;MTQTEIATLIFAHVKWFAVFDVHAAPKKIGEVLNGQFIKFFLSSVAAVCAFFWADRTVYRRGILRAFDARLKRLDDLSVLILRLSAAIFLISLWAWYEAYGTAFYITPELRTPSAYVPWLQLALGLCALFRRSLPAVGLGIFALYGLAIRDYGLFHLLDYTIFVGLGYFFIVATIKRGKWRQSGFIVLFAGTGITLLWAAMEKFAYPDWSYTMLRSHPGMLMGLQPETFMVLAGFVEFGVAFILLGAVSIAGRVVALVFQAIFMLAIFEFGPLDAIGHLMIIAILFVLFLRGPTSAREILVLREKSVAMEMYFMLGLYFLAFVMIFIAYYGLHAVLYRA
;
A
#
# COMPACT_ATOMS: atom_id res chain seq x y z
N MET A 1 14.13 24.37 -32.15
CA MET A 1 13.15 23.78 -31.22
C MET A 1 13.78 23.79 -29.84
N THR A 2 13.22 24.61 -28.95
CA THR A 2 13.74 24.89 -27.60
C THR A 2 13.37 23.77 -26.64
N GLN A 3 14.21 23.53 -25.63
CA GLN A 3 14.12 22.48 -24.59
C GLN A 3 12.84 22.49 -23.73
N THR A 4 11.84 23.29 -24.08
CA THR A 4 10.61 23.52 -23.32
C THR A 4 9.44 22.62 -23.72
N GLU A 5 9.54 21.83 -24.79
CA GLU A 5 8.43 21.01 -25.33
C GLU A 5 8.45 19.52 -24.92
N ILE A 6 9.38 19.07 -24.07
CA ILE A 6 9.45 17.66 -23.63
C ILE A 6 8.75 17.44 -22.26
N ALA A 7 8.10 18.47 -21.70
CA ALA A 7 7.49 18.43 -20.36
C ALA A 7 6.02 17.97 -20.31
N THR A 8 5.57 17.20 -21.30
CA THR A 8 4.22 16.61 -21.30
C THR A 8 4.37 15.13 -21.53
N LEU A 9 4.26 14.32 -20.48
CA LEU A 9 3.69 12.97 -20.52
C LEU A 9 3.70 12.32 -19.12
N ILE A 10 2.48 11.96 -18.70
CA ILE A 10 2.08 10.75 -17.95
C ILE A 10 2.00 10.90 -16.44
N PHE A 11 0.82 10.58 -15.86
CA PHE A 11 0.47 10.90 -14.48
C PHE A 11 -0.52 9.94 -13.66
N ALA A 12 -0.19 8.86 -12.89
CA ALA A 12 -0.76 8.49 -11.52
C ALA A 12 -0.10 7.44 -10.50
N HIS A 13 -0.76 7.19 -9.36
CA HIS A 13 -0.39 7.56 -7.99
C HIS A 13 -0.20 9.07 -7.92
N VAL A 14 -1.25 9.74 -7.47
CA VAL A 14 -1.49 11.17 -7.63
C VAL A 14 -0.22 12.02 -7.47
N LYS A 15 0.61 11.72 -6.47
CA LYS A 15 1.85 12.44 -6.17
C LYS A 15 2.97 12.28 -7.17
N TRP A 16 3.12 11.13 -7.82
CA TRP A 16 4.18 10.90 -8.83
C TRP A 16 4.07 11.91 -9.99
N PHE A 17 2.94 12.59 -10.02
CA PHE A 17 2.25 12.89 -11.22
C PHE A 17 1.24 14.05 -11.07
N ALA A 18 1.35 14.78 -9.98
CA ALA A 18 0.67 16.04 -9.77
C ALA A 18 1.65 16.96 -9.05
N VAL A 19 1.38 18.25 -9.12
CA VAL A 19 2.06 19.20 -8.25
C VAL A 19 1.46 19.05 -6.86
N PHE A 20 2.29 18.70 -5.89
CA PHE A 20 1.89 18.57 -4.49
C PHE A 20 2.91 19.26 -3.60
N ASP A 21 2.47 19.66 -2.41
CA ASP A 21 3.31 20.26 -1.38
C ASP A 21 2.92 19.66 -0.03
N VAL A 22 3.76 18.76 0.49
CA VAL A 22 3.55 18.12 1.79
C VAL A 22 3.69 19.07 2.98
N HIS A 23 4.32 20.23 2.78
CA HIS A 23 4.45 21.26 3.82
C HIS A 23 3.18 22.11 3.95
N ALA A 24 2.35 22.15 2.90
CA ALA A 24 1.07 22.84 2.96
C ALA A 24 0.17 22.22 4.05
N ALA A 25 -0.57 23.08 4.75
CA ALA A 25 -1.48 22.61 5.80
C ALA A 25 -2.59 21.73 5.17
N PRO A 26 -2.94 20.59 5.78
CA PRO A 26 -4.05 19.77 5.31
C PRO A 26 -5.37 20.54 5.45
N LYS A 27 -6.39 20.18 4.65
CA LYS A 27 -7.74 20.73 4.81
C LYS A 27 -8.19 20.61 6.26
N LYS A 28 -8.82 21.67 6.77
CA LYS A 28 -9.32 21.68 8.15
C LYS A 28 -10.31 20.55 8.34
N ILE A 29 -10.28 19.91 9.51
CA ILE A 29 -11.14 18.76 9.80
C ILE A 29 -12.63 19.10 9.58
N GLY A 30 -13.06 20.32 9.94
CA GLY A 30 -14.44 20.76 9.72
C GLY A 30 -14.85 20.87 8.24
N GLU A 31 -13.90 21.08 7.32
CA GLU A 31 -14.15 21.11 5.87
C GLU A 31 -14.21 19.68 5.29
N VAL A 32 -13.42 18.77 5.85
CA VAL A 32 -13.42 17.35 5.49
C VAL A 32 -14.71 16.66 5.95
N LEU A 33 -15.16 16.90 7.18
CA LEU A 33 -16.34 16.27 7.80
C LEU A 33 -17.68 16.88 7.33
N ASN A 34 -17.82 17.09 6.03
CA ASN A 34 -19.04 17.61 5.43
C ASN A 34 -20.12 16.50 5.25
N GLY A 35 -21.31 16.90 4.80
CA GLY A 35 -22.43 15.96 4.63
C GLY A 35 -22.18 14.82 3.64
N GLN A 36 -21.33 15.02 2.62
CA GLN A 36 -20.96 13.95 1.69
C GLN A 36 -20.01 12.94 2.35
N PHE A 37 -19.03 13.42 3.10
CA PHE A 37 -18.13 12.58 3.88
C PHE A 37 -18.89 11.69 4.86
N ILE A 38 -19.85 12.26 5.59
CA ILE A 38 -20.67 11.50 6.55
C ILE A 38 -21.47 10.40 5.85
N LYS A 39 -22.07 10.69 4.68
CA LYS A 39 -22.80 9.68 3.90
C LYS A 39 -21.89 8.51 3.50
N PHE A 40 -20.72 8.80 2.93
CA PHE A 40 -19.79 7.74 2.53
C PHE A 40 -19.16 7.03 3.72
N PHE A 41 -18.95 7.71 4.85
CA PHE A 41 -18.53 7.08 6.09
C PHE A 41 -19.56 6.04 6.55
N LEU A 42 -20.85 6.39 6.61
CA LEU A 42 -21.92 5.47 6.99
C LEU A 42 -22.06 4.31 5.98
N SER A 43 -21.91 4.58 4.68
CA SER A 43 -21.86 3.53 3.65
C SER A 43 -20.68 2.58 3.86
N SER A 44 -19.50 3.11 4.20
CA SER A 44 -18.31 2.30 4.50
C SER A 44 -18.52 1.42 5.72
N VAL A 45 -19.17 1.95 6.77
CA VAL A 45 -19.54 1.20 7.98
C VAL A 45 -20.48 0.06 7.63
N ALA A 46 -21.53 0.31 6.83
CA ALA A 46 -22.45 -0.73 6.39
C ALA A 46 -21.74 -1.81 5.56
N ALA A 47 -20.85 -1.42 4.65
CA ALA A 47 -20.06 -2.35 3.83
C ALA A 47 -19.11 -3.22 4.68
N VAL A 48 -18.42 -2.63 5.66
CA VAL A 48 -17.53 -3.34 6.60
C VAL A 48 -18.32 -4.33 7.46
N CYS A 49 -19.48 -3.92 7.98
CA CYS A 49 -20.38 -4.83 8.70
C CYS A 49 -20.79 -6.03 7.85
N ALA A 50 -21.27 -5.77 6.63
CA ALA A 50 -21.68 -6.82 5.71
C ALA A 50 -20.50 -7.77 5.38
N PHE A 51 -19.32 -7.21 5.14
CA PHE A 51 -18.12 -7.99 4.85
C PHE A 51 -17.74 -8.90 6.02
N PHE A 52 -17.60 -8.38 7.25
CA PHE A 52 -17.16 -9.20 8.38
C PHE A 52 -18.21 -10.21 8.83
N TRP A 53 -19.49 -9.89 8.68
CA TRP A 53 -20.55 -10.89 8.86
C TRP A 53 -20.38 -12.07 7.89
N ALA A 54 -20.12 -11.78 6.61
CA ALA A 54 -19.86 -12.80 5.58
C ALA A 54 -18.55 -13.56 5.82
N ASP A 55 -17.43 -12.86 6.03
CA ASP A 55 -16.09 -13.43 6.27
C ASP A 55 -16.11 -14.41 7.45
N ARG A 56 -16.72 -14.02 8.59
CA ARG A 56 -16.80 -14.89 9.76
C ARG A 56 -17.75 -16.07 9.55
N THR A 57 -18.83 -15.88 8.81
CA THR A 57 -19.72 -16.99 8.43
C THR A 57 -19.02 -18.01 7.54
N VAL A 58 -18.30 -17.55 6.50
CA VAL A 58 -17.48 -18.39 5.60
C VAL A 58 -16.41 -19.13 6.40
N TYR A 59 -15.70 -18.44 7.28
CA TYR A 59 -14.65 -19.02 8.12
C TYR A 59 -15.19 -20.14 9.04
N ARG A 60 -16.27 -19.86 9.78
CA ARG A 60 -16.86 -20.82 10.75
C ARG A 60 -17.47 -22.03 10.08
N ARG A 61 -18.25 -21.83 9.00
CA ARG A 61 -18.84 -22.92 8.21
C ARG A 61 -17.80 -23.71 7.41
N GLY A 62 -16.59 -23.17 7.28
CA GLY A 62 -15.51 -23.81 6.55
C GLY A 62 -15.72 -23.87 5.05
N ILE A 63 -16.48 -22.91 4.52
CA ILE A 63 -16.73 -22.77 3.09
C ILE A 63 -15.39 -22.57 2.39
N LEU A 64 -15.12 -23.39 1.36
CA LEU A 64 -13.87 -23.40 0.58
C LEU A 64 -12.59 -23.70 1.38
N ARG A 65 -12.67 -24.30 2.59
CA ARG A 65 -11.46 -24.70 3.36
C ARG A 65 -10.49 -25.57 2.57
N ALA A 66 -11.01 -26.51 1.77
CA ALA A 66 -10.16 -27.38 0.95
C ALA A 66 -9.38 -26.59 -0.12
N PHE A 67 -10.01 -25.57 -0.71
CA PHE A 67 -9.36 -24.72 -1.70
C PHE A 67 -8.35 -23.76 -1.05
N ASP A 68 -8.68 -23.17 0.10
CA ASP A 68 -7.73 -22.39 0.90
C ASP A 68 -6.50 -23.21 1.32
N ALA A 69 -6.71 -24.47 1.72
CA ALA A 69 -5.61 -25.39 2.07
C ALA A 69 -4.73 -25.75 0.85
N ARG A 70 -5.31 -25.83 -0.36
CA ARG A 70 -4.54 -26.04 -1.59
C ARG A 70 -3.66 -24.84 -1.93
N LEU A 71 -4.22 -23.63 -1.87
CA LEU A 71 -3.48 -22.38 -2.11
C LEU A 71 -2.32 -22.22 -1.12
N LYS A 72 -2.52 -22.55 0.17
CA LYS A 72 -1.47 -22.51 1.20
C LYS A 72 -0.26 -23.39 0.89
N ARG A 73 -0.38 -24.40 0.02
CA ARG A 73 0.78 -25.21 -0.42
C ARG A 73 1.75 -24.40 -1.29
N LEU A 74 1.30 -23.29 -1.85
CA LEU A 74 2.10 -22.37 -2.65
C LEU A 74 2.82 -21.32 -1.79
N ASP A 75 2.75 -21.40 -0.45
CA ASP A 75 3.41 -20.47 0.47
C ASP A 75 4.94 -20.39 0.24
N ASP A 76 5.56 -21.50 -0.15
CA ASP A 76 6.99 -21.52 -0.45
C ASP A 76 7.37 -20.65 -1.67
N LEU A 77 6.42 -20.39 -2.57
CA LEU A 77 6.61 -19.47 -3.70
C LEU A 77 6.59 -18.00 -3.28
N SER A 78 6.01 -17.66 -2.12
CA SER A 78 5.89 -16.25 -1.69
C SER A 78 7.25 -15.56 -1.56
N VAL A 79 8.25 -16.26 -1.03
CA VAL A 79 9.62 -15.72 -0.94
C VAL A 79 10.23 -15.55 -2.33
N LEU A 80 9.99 -16.50 -3.24
CA LEU A 80 10.50 -16.42 -4.60
C LEU A 80 9.88 -15.25 -5.36
N ILE A 81 8.55 -15.07 -5.27
CA ILE A 81 7.81 -13.99 -5.92
C ILE A 81 8.34 -12.64 -5.44
N LEU A 82 8.33 -12.39 -4.13
CA LEU A 82 8.81 -11.11 -3.58
C LEU A 82 10.25 -10.81 -3.97
N ARG A 83 11.10 -11.84 -3.98
CA ARG A 83 12.50 -11.72 -4.35
C ARG A 83 12.69 -11.35 -5.82
N LEU A 84 11.99 -12.03 -6.73
CA LEU A 84 12.06 -11.73 -8.16
C LEU A 84 11.44 -10.36 -8.45
N SER A 85 10.31 -10.03 -7.84
CA SER A 85 9.69 -8.70 -7.95
C SER A 85 10.60 -7.59 -7.45
N ALA A 86 11.30 -7.78 -6.32
CA ALA A 86 12.26 -6.80 -5.82
C ALA A 86 13.49 -6.68 -6.71
N ALA A 87 13.98 -7.78 -7.30
CA ALA A 87 15.06 -7.74 -8.27
C ALA A 87 14.66 -6.92 -9.50
N ILE A 88 13.50 -7.23 -10.09
CA ILE A 88 12.95 -6.50 -11.24
C ILE A 88 12.73 -5.03 -10.88
N PHE A 89 12.12 -4.75 -9.73
CA PHE A 89 11.88 -3.39 -9.26
C PHE A 89 13.15 -2.54 -9.19
N LEU A 90 14.17 -3.04 -8.48
CA LEU A 90 15.43 -2.31 -8.27
C LEU A 90 16.24 -2.16 -9.56
N ILE A 91 16.27 -3.20 -10.40
CA ILE A 91 16.93 -3.14 -11.72
C ILE A 91 16.20 -2.16 -12.64
N SER A 92 14.86 -2.12 -12.60
CA SER A 92 14.07 -1.18 -13.40
C SER A 92 14.30 0.28 -12.98
N LEU A 93 14.50 0.57 -11.69
CA LEU A 93 14.87 1.92 -11.23
C LEU A 93 16.24 2.33 -11.76
N TRP A 94 17.23 1.43 -11.72
CA TRP A 94 18.53 1.68 -12.33
C TRP A 94 18.43 1.86 -13.86
N ALA A 95 17.69 0.99 -14.55
CA ALA A 95 17.52 1.07 -16.00
C ALA A 95 16.81 2.36 -16.42
N TRP A 96 15.87 2.86 -15.61
CA TRP A 96 15.24 4.15 -15.83
C TRP A 96 16.25 5.30 -15.73
N TYR A 97 17.15 5.25 -14.76
CA TYR A 97 18.24 6.23 -14.65
C TYR A 97 19.15 6.20 -15.88
N GLU A 98 19.56 5.03 -16.35
CA GLU A 98 20.41 4.93 -17.56
C GLU A 98 19.69 5.45 -18.81
N ALA A 99 18.39 5.19 -18.94
CA ALA A 99 17.61 5.58 -20.12
C ALA A 99 17.20 7.06 -20.12
N TYR A 100 16.85 7.62 -18.96
CA TYR A 100 16.21 8.94 -18.84
C TYR A 100 16.98 9.93 -17.96
N GLY A 101 18.11 9.54 -17.38
CA GLY A 101 18.94 10.38 -16.50
C GLY A 101 18.30 10.74 -15.15
N THR A 102 17.15 10.16 -14.81
CA THR A 102 16.42 10.45 -13.56
C THR A 102 16.57 9.31 -12.58
N ALA A 103 17.15 9.59 -11.41
CA ALA A 103 17.32 8.62 -10.33
C ALA A 103 16.26 8.79 -9.24
N PHE A 104 15.90 7.70 -8.57
CA PHE A 104 14.92 7.66 -7.48
C PHE A 104 15.47 6.87 -6.28
N TYR A 105 14.94 7.08 -5.08
CA TYR A 105 15.30 6.30 -3.89
C TYR A 105 14.60 4.93 -3.83
N ILE A 106 13.28 4.94 -3.65
CA ILE A 106 12.46 3.72 -3.46
C ILE A 106 11.11 3.81 -4.18
N THR A 107 10.79 4.92 -4.84
CA THR A 107 9.56 5.11 -5.61
C THR A 107 9.79 6.27 -6.60
N PRO A 108 9.14 6.29 -7.78
CA PRO A 108 9.35 7.31 -8.82
C PRO A 108 9.20 8.78 -8.41
N GLU A 109 8.49 9.10 -7.33
CA GLU A 109 8.42 10.49 -6.83
C GLU A 109 9.63 10.93 -6.00
N LEU A 110 10.34 9.99 -5.35
CA LEU A 110 11.44 10.30 -4.45
C LEU A 110 12.75 10.39 -5.25
N ARG A 111 12.83 11.40 -6.12
CA ARG A 111 13.98 11.71 -6.96
C ARG A 111 15.23 11.99 -6.13
N THR A 112 16.39 11.68 -6.69
CA THR A 112 17.68 12.01 -6.06
C THR A 112 18.68 12.51 -7.09
N PRO A 113 19.49 13.54 -6.77
CA PRO A 113 20.60 13.94 -7.62
C PRO A 113 21.80 12.98 -7.51
N SER A 114 21.78 12.04 -6.57
CA SER A 114 22.91 11.14 -6.33
C SER A 114 23.02 10.06 -7.40
N ALA A 115 24.08 10.15 -8.22
CA ALA A 115 24.41 9.12 -9.20
C ALA A 115 24.72 7.75 -8.57
N TYR A 116 25.09 7.69 -7.28
CA TYR A 116 25.40 6.43 -6.60
C TYR A 116 24.18 5.59 -6.26
N VAL A 117 23.00 6.21 -6.13
CA VAL A 117 21.78 5.51 -5.71
C VAL A 117 21.32 4.47 -6.75
N PRO A 118 21.25 4.78 -8.05
CA PRO A 118 20.96 3.79 -9.09
C PRO A 118 21.91 2.59 -9.09
N TRP A 119 23.21 2.82 -8.93
CA TRP A 119 24.19 1.72 -8.88
C TRP A 119 24.03 0.85 -7.65
N LEU A 120 23.70 1.45 -6.50
CA LEU A 120 23.31 0.70 -5.31
C LEU A 120 22.07 -0.15 -5.58
N GLN A 121 21.04 0.41 -6.24
CA GLN A 121 19.83 -0.33 -6.59
C GLN A 121 20.13 -1.51 -7.53
N LEU A 122 20.97 -1.32 -8.55
CA LEU A 122 21.43 -2.41 -9.41
C LEU A 122 22.10 -3.51 -8.60
N ALA A 123 23.06 -3.16 -7.73
CA ALA A 123 23.75 -4.12 -6.88
C ALA A 123 22.78 -4.87 -5.96
N LEU A 124 21.81 -4.18 -5.35
CA LEU A 124 20.77 -4.78 -4.52
C LEU A 124 19.82 -5.67 -5.33
N GLY A 125 19.48 -5.28 -6.56
CA GLY A 125 18.65 -6.07 -7.48
C GLY A 125 19.33 -7.38 -7.90
N LEU A 126 20.62 -7.33 -8.22
CA LEU A 126 21.44 -8.52 -8.48
C LEU A 126 21.57 -9.39 -7.22
N CYS A 127 21.77 -8.77 -6.05
CA CYS A 127 21.76 -9.48 -4.77
C CYS A 127 20.41 -10.15 -4.49
N ALA A 128 19.30 -9.54 -4.89
CA ALA A 128 17.98 -10.14 -4.70
C ALA A 128 17.85 -11.47 -5.45
N LEU A 129 18.54 -11.71 -6.56
CA LEU A 129 18.49 -13.01 -7.26
C LEU A 129 18.98 -14.18 -6.41
N PHE A 130 19.85 -13.93 -5.43
CA PHE A 130 20.41 -14.96 -4.55
C PHE A 130 19.75 -14.93 -3.16
N ARG A 131 19.25 -16.09 -2.72
CA ARG A 131 18.53 -16.17 -1.43
C ARG A 131 19.43 -15.80 -0.24
N ARG A 132 20.73 -16.09 -0.31
CA ARG A 132 21.67 -15.87 0.80
C ARG A 132 21.95 -14.38 1.05
N SER A 133 21.80 -13.53 0.04
CA SER A 133 22.04 -12.08 0.11
C SER A 133 20.79 -11.27 0.47
N LEU A 134 19.63 -11.89 0.67
CA LEU A 134 18.40 -11.17 1.07
C LEU A 134 18.58 -10.26 2.29
N PRO A 135 19.33 -10.61 3.34
CA PRO A 135 19.54 -9.69 4.45
C PRO A 135 20.25 -8.40 4.03
N ALA A 136 21.20 -8.48 3.08
CA ALA A 136 21.84 -7.30 2.52
C ALA A 136 20.85 -6.45 1.69
N VAL A 137 19.94 -7.10 0.94
CA VAL A 137 18.86 -6.40 0.22
C VAL A 137 17.95 -5.65 1.19
N GLY A 138 17.55 -6.30 2.30
CA GLY A 138 16.70 -5.68 3.31
C GLY A 138 17.36 -4.48 4.00
N LEU A 139 18.65 -4.59 4.34
CA LEU A 139 19.44 -3.48 4.86
C LEU A 139 19.61 -2.35 3.84
N GLY A 140 19.80 -2.68 2.56
CA GLY A 140 19.87 -1.71 1.47
C GLY A 140 18.57 -0.94 1.29
N ILE A 141 17.41 -1.60 1.41
CA ILE A 141 16.10 -0.94 1.39
C ILE A 141 15.96 0.05 2.55
N PHE A 142 16.39 -0.33 3.77
CA PHE A 142 16.39 0.60 4.90
C PHE A 142 17.34 1.79 4.69
N ALA A 143 18.50 1.57 4.08
CA ALA A 143 19.42 2.65 3.74
C ALA A 143 18.78 3.63 2.73
N LEU A 144 18.18 3.11 1.65
CA LEU A 144 17.47 3.93 0.66
C LEU A 144 16.29 4.69 1.30
N TYR A 145 15.51 4.04 2.16
CA TYR A 145 14.41 4.67 2.91
C TYR A 145 14.92 5.78 3.83
N GLY A 146 16.03 5.55 4.56
CA GLY A 146 16.65 6.54 5.43
C GLY A 146 17.21 7.75 4.68
N LEU A 147 17.84 7.53 3.51
CA LEU A 147 18.26 8.61 2.62
C LEU A 147 17.07 9.41 2.09
N ALA A 148 15.97 8.74 1.76
CA ALA A 148 14.75 9.41 1.35
C ALA A 148 14.12 10.24 2.49
N ILE A 149 14.11 9.76 3.74
CA ILE A 149 13.68 10.56 4.90
C ILE A 149 14.51 11.83 5.02
N ARG A 150 15.83 11.75 4.82
CA ARG A 150 16.72 12.91 4.92
C ARG A 150 16.34 14.00 3.91
N ASP A 151 15.98 13.61 2.69
CA ASP A 151 15.74 14.55 1.59
C ASP A 151 14.28 15.00 1.48
N TYR A 152 13.32 14.16 1.89
CA TYR A 152 11.87 14.40 1.73
C TYR A 152 11.09 14.52 3.04
N GLY A 153 11.73 14.24 4.18
CA GLY A 153 11.11 14.30 5.50
C GLY A 153 10.36 13.03 5.89
N LEU A 154 10.25 12.80 7.21
CA LEU A 154 9.63 11.60 7.75
C LEU A 154 8.15 11.49 7.38
N PHE A 155 7.40 12.60 7.43
CA PHE A 155 5.96 12.60 7.17
C PHE A 155 5.63 12.08 5.78
N HIS A 156 6.38 12.53 4.78
CA HIS A 156 6.20 12.08 3.39
C HIS A 156 6.53 10.59 3.24
N LEU A 157 7.56 10.11 3.93
CA LEU A 157 7.94 8.71 3.84
C LEU A 157 6.95 7.75 4.53
N LEU A 158 6.02 8.22 5.37
CA LEU A 158 5.02 7.35 5.99
C LEU A 158 4.08 6.69 4.97
N ASP A 159 3.90 7.31 3.80
CA ASP A 159 3.25 6.74 2.62
C ASP A 159 3.92 5.43 2.17
N TYR A 160 5.20 5.22 2.49
CA TYR A 160 6.04 4.16 1.95
C TYR A 160 6.45 3.11 2.98
N THR A 161 5.72 3.02 4.10
CA THR A 161 5.93 2.01 5.15
C THR A 161 5.93 0.55 4.65
N ILE A 162 5.38 0.29 3.46
CA ILE A 162 5.50 -0.97 2.73
C ILE A 162 6.97 -1.38 2.51
N PHE A 163 7.87 -0.44 2.24
CA PHE A 163 9.29 -0.69 2.06
C PHE A 163 10.00 -0.98 3.40
N VAL A 164 9.52 -0.41 4.51
CA VAL A 164 9.98 -0.80 5.85
C VAL A 164 9.60 -2.26 6.12
N GLY A 165 8.37 -2.64 5.77
CA GLY A 165 7.89 -4.02 5.84
C GLY A 165 8.70 -4.99 4.97
N LEU A 166 9.00 -4.59 3.74
CA LEU A 166 9.80 -5.35 2.78
C LEU A 166 11.25 -5.52 3.23
N GLY A 167 11.87 -4.45 3.75
CA GLY A 167 13.22 -4.48 4.29
C GLY A 167 13.36 -5.48 5.43
N TYR A 168 12.47 -5.41 6.42
CA TYR A 168 12.43 -6.38 7.51
C TYR A 168 12.17 -7.81 7.00
N PHE A 169 11.21 -7.98 6.09
CA PHE A 169 10.91 -9.28 5.50
C PHE A 169 12.16 -9.94 4.90
N PHE A 170 12.95 -9.22 4.11
CA PHE A 170 14.16 -9.78 3.50
C PHE A 170 15.28 -10.09 4.50
N ILE A 171 15.39 -9.33 5.59
CA ILE A 171 16.33 -9.65 6.69
C ILE A 171 16.03 -11.03 7.28
N VAL A 172 14.76 -11.34 7.52
CA VAL A 172 14.35 -12.59 8.15
C VAL A 172 14.01 -13.71 7.15
N ALA A 173 13.97 -13.43 5.83
CA ALA A 173 13.55 -14.39 4.79
C ALA A 173 14.47 -15.62 4.61
N THR A 174 15.71 -15.53 5.10
CA THR A 174 16.65 -16.66 5.11
C THR A 174 16.37 -17.65 6.24
N ILE A 175 15.64 -17.23 7.27
CA ILE A 175 15.27 -18.05 8.42
C ILE A 175 14.18 -19.02 8.01
N LYS A 176 14.46 -20.33 8.12
CA LYS A 176 13.58 -21.37 7.56
C LYS A 176 12.33 -21.64 8.42
N ARG A 177 12.38 -21.44 9.73
CA ARG A 177 11.30 -21.83 10.67
C ARG A 177 11.26 -20.93 11.90
N GLY A 178 10.16 -20.99 12.65
CA GLY A 178 9.98 -20.30 13.92
C GLY A 178 9.34 -18.91 13.81
N LYS A 179 9.28 -18.22 14.96
CA LYS A 179 8.58 -16.93 15.11
C LYS A 179 9.16 -15.84 14.19
N TRP A 180 10.48 -15.85 13.95
CA TRP A 180 11.13 -14.89 13.05
C TRP A 180 10.72 -15.03 11.58
N ARG A 181 10.48 -16.26 11.09
CA ARG A 181 9.91 -16.43 9.73
C ARG A 181 8.49 -15.88 9.66
N GLN A 182 7.71 -16.10 10.71
CA GLN A 182 6.32 -15.62 10.77
C GLN A 182 6.26 -14.10 10.86
N SER A 183 7.13 -13.48 11.66
CA SER A 183 7.17 -12.02 11.81
C SER A 183 7.46 -11.32 10.50
N GLY A 184 8.27 -11.90 9.61
CA GLY A 184 8.54 -11.33 8.28
C GLY A 184 7.26 -11.00 7.51
N PHE A 185 6.33 -11.96 7.39
CA PHE A 185 5.05 -11.73 6.71
C PHE A 185 4.10 -10.83 7.49
N ILE A 186 4.12 -10.90 8.83
CA ILE A 186 3.30 -10.03 9.67
C ILE A 186 3.68 -8.57 9.46
N VAL A 187 4.98 -8.26 9.54
CA VAL A 187 5.50 -6.90 9.38
C VAL A 187 5.35 -6.42 7.94
N LEU A 188 5.55 -7.30 6.94
CA LEU A 188 5.29 -6.97 5.53
C LEU A 188 3.85 -6.52 5.32
N PHE A 189 2.88 -7.34 5.72
CA PHE A 189 1.46 -7.03 5.53
C PHE A 189 1.00 -5.85 6.39
N ALA A 190 1.55 -5.68 7.60
CA ALA A 190 1.28 -4.50 8.41
C ALA A 190 1.79 -3.22 7.74
N GLY A 191 3.02 -3.24 7.20
CA GLY A 191 3.59 -2.11 6.45
C GLY A 191 2.75 -1.76 5.22
N THR A 192 2.34 -2.76 4.43
CA THR A 192 1.42 -2.55 3.29
C THR A 192 0.08 -1.97 3.74
N GLY A 193 -0.49 -2.47 4.83
CA GLY A 193 -1.74 -1.96 5.36
C GLY A 193 -1.63 -0.51 5.83
N ILE A 194 -0.56 -0.15 6.54
CA ILE A 194 -0.31 1.22 7.00
C ILE A 194 -0.13 2.16 5.80
N THR A 195 0.63 1.76 4.77
CA THR A 195 0.77 2.50 3.51
C THR A 195 -0.59 2.85 2.90
N LEU A 196 -1.49 1.87 2.79
CA LEU A 196 -2.82 2.08 2.22
C LEU A 196 -3.74 2.93 3.13
N LEU A 197 -3.71 2.71 4.44
CA LEU A 197 -4.49 3.51 5.40
C LEU A 197 -4.04 4.97 5.40
N TRP A 198 -2.74 5.20 5.25
CA TRP A 198 -2.15 6.54 5.18
C TRP A 198 -2.50 7.24 3.86
N ALA A 199 -2.36 6.54 2.73
CA ALA A 199 -2.78 7.02 1.41
C ALA A 199 -4.28 7.30 1.30
N ALA A 200 -5.11 6.60 2.09
CA ALA A 200 -6.54 6.90 2.20
C ALA A 200 -6.81 8.23 2.94
N MET A 201 -6.08 8.53 4.02
CA MET A 201 -6.20 9.82 4.73
C MET A 201 -5.80 11.00 3.86
N GLU A 202 -4.77 10.82 3.05
CA GLU A 202 -4.31 11.85 2.13
C GLU A 202 -5.41 12.28 1.16
N LYS A 203 -6.27 11.35 0.71
CA LYS A 203 -7.43 11.66 -0.16
C LYS A 203 -8.44 12.57 0.53
N PHE A 204 -8.49 12.56 1.86
CA PHE A 204 -9.35 13.45 2.63
C PHE A 204 -8.66 14.77 2.95
N ALA A 205 -7.38 14.73 3.32
CA ALA A 205 -6.60 15.88 3.74
C ALA A 205 -6.18 16.78 2.56
N TYR A 206 -5.84 16.18 1.41
CA TYR A 206 -5.33 16.85 0.22
C TYR A 206 -5.98 16.33 -1.07
N PRO A 207 -7.31 16.33 -1.19
CA PRO A 207 -7.98 15.82 -2.39
C PRO A 207 -7.59 16.61 -3.65
N ASP A 208 -7.25 17.89 -3.49
CA ASP A 208 -6.96 18.81 -4.58
C ASP A 208 -5.69 18.44 -5.37
N TRP A 209 -4.74 17.71 -4.75
CA TRP A 209 -3.56 17.18 -5.44
C TRP A 209 -3.95 16.28 -6.62
N SER A 210 -5.11 15.63 -6.56
CA SER A 210 -5.57 14.68 -7.59
C SER A 210 -6.39 15.32 -8.70
N TYR A 211 -6.96 16.50 -8.47
CA TYR A 211 -8.05 16.97 -9.33
C TYR A 211 -7.62 17.30 -10.75
N THR A 212 -6.44 17.87 -10.95
CA THR A 212 -5.91 18.16 -12.29
C THR A 212 -5.69 16.86 -13.08
N MET A 213 -5.13 15.84 -12.43
CA MET A 213 -4.92 14.53 -13.03
C MET A 213 -6.26 13.82 -13.32
N LEU A 214 -7.20 13.85 -12.38
CA LEU A 214 -8.52 13.24 -12.57
C LEU A 214 -9.34 13.90 -13.68
N ARG A 215 -9.23 15.23 -13.83
CA ARG A 215 -9.90 15.95 -14.93
C ARG A 215 -9.29 15.66 -16.29
N SER A 216 -8.00 15.31 -16.35
CA SER A 216 -7.34 14.89 -17.60
C SER A 216 -7.62 13.44 -17.98
N HIS A 217 -8.11 12.62 -17.04
CA HIS A 217 -8.42 11.19 -17.26
C HIS A 217 -9.85 10.86 -16.80
N PRO A 218 -10.88 11.48 -17.42
CA PRO A 218 -12.26 11.37 -16.95
C PRO A 218 -12.83 9.93 -17.00
N GLY A 219 -12.23 9.04 -17.81
CA GLY A 219 -12.60 7.63 -17.87
C GLY A 219 -12.47 6.90 -16.54
N MET A 220 -11.52 7.31 -15.68
CA MET A 220 -11.32 6.71 -14.36
C MET A 220 -12.40 7.09 -13.34
N LEU A 221 -13.10 8.21 -13.56
CA LEU A 221 -14.07 8.73 -12.61
C LEU A 221 -15.38 7.95 -12.59
N MET A 222 -15.59 7.04 -13.54
CA MET A 222 -16.83 6.26 -13.69
C MET A 222 -18.10 7.15 -13.70
N GLY A 223 -17.99 8.35 -14.27
CA GLY A 223 -19.07 9.35 -14.33
C GLY A 223 -19.24 10.22 -13.08
N LEU A 224 -18.40 10.06 -12.05
CA LEU A 224 -18.41 10.91 -10.86
C LEU A 224 -17.62 12.21 -11.07
N GLN A 225 -17.93 13.24 -10.28
CA GLN A 225 -17.08 14.43 -10.20
C GLN A 225 -15.80 14.12 -9.39
N PRO A 226 -14.63 14.72 -9.72
CA PRO A 226 -13.36 14.47 -9.02
C PRO A 226 -13.46 14.59 -7.50
N GLU A 227 -14.18 15.59 -7.00
CA GLU A 227 -14.37 15.87 -5.58
C GLU A 227 -15.13 14.72 -4.91
N THR A 228 -16.18 14.21 -5.55
CA THR A 228 -16.98 13.07 -5.07
C THR A 228 -16.18 11.78 -5.14
N PHE A 229 -15.47 11.58 -6.25
CA PHE A 229 -14.63 10.41 -6.46
C PHE A 229 -13.54 10.28 -5.40
N MET A 230 -12.87 11.38 -5.04
CA MET A 230 -11.77 11.36 -4.07
C MET A 230 -12.22 10.94 -2.67
N VAL A 231 -13.37 11.46 -2.20
CA VAL A 231 -13.91 11.06 -0.90
C VAL A 231 -14.34 9.59 -0.93
N LEU A 232 -15.01 9.14 -2.00
CA LEU A 232 -15.39 7.73 -2.14
C LEU A 232 -14.16 6.82 -2.19
N ALA A 233 -13.16 7.16 -2.99
CA ALA A 233 -11.92 6.42 -3.14
C ALA A 233 -11.18 6.29 -1.80
N GLY A 234 -11.14 7.35 -0.99
CA GLY A 234 -10.57 7.30 0.36
C GLY A 234 -11.26 6.26 1.25
N PHE A 235 -12.59 6.20 1.25
CA PHE A 235 -13.32 5.18 2.03
C PHE A 235 -13.18 3.77 1.47
N VAL A 236 -13.15 3.61 0.15
CA VAL A 236 -12.91 2.32 -0.51
C VAL A 236 -11.53 1.79 -0.14
N GLU A 237 -10.50 2.62 -0.26
CA GLU A 237 -9.13 2.23 0.06
C GLU A 237 -8.95 1.94 1.55
N PHE A 238 -9.49 2.80 2.42
CA PHE A 238 -9.44 2.56 3.87
C PHE A 238 -10.16 1.25 4.25
N GLY A 239 -11.36 1.02 3.71
CA GLY A 239 -12.13 -0.20 3.94
C GLY A 239 -11.41 -1.45 3.43
N VAL A 240 -10.86 -1.40 2.22
CA VAL A 240 -10.08 -2.50 1.64
C VAL A 240 -8.82 -2.76 2.46
N ALA A 241 -8.05 -1.74 2.85
CA ALA A 241 -6.87 -1.89 3.68
C ALA A 241 -7.21 -2.56 5.03
N PHE A 242 -8.28 -2.11 5.68
CA PHE A 242 -8.75 -2.70 6.93
C PHE A 242 -9.19 -4.17 6.76
N ILE A 243 -9.94 -4.46 5.70
CA ILE A 243 -10.33 -5.83 5.35
C ILE A 243 -9.11 -6.71 5.08
N LEU A 244 -8.14 -6.20 4.31
CA LEU A 244 -6.91 -6.90 4.00
C LEU A 244 -6.13 -7.24 5.26
N LEU A 245 -6.17 -6.41 6.31
CA LEU A 245 -5.53 -6.68 7.60
C LEU A 245 -6.35 -7.59 8.54
N GLY A 246 -7.68 -7.54 8.47
CA GLY A 246 -8.59 -8.18 9.44
C GLY A 246 -9.31 -9.46 8.97
N ALA A 247 -9.37 -9.70 7.66
CA ALA A 247 -10.06 -10.87 7.11
C ALA A 247 -9.32 -12.17 7.45
N VAL A 248 -10.08 -13.21 7.81
CA VAL A 248 -9.53 -14.53 8.16
C VAL A 248 -9.96 -15.64 7.21
N SER A 249 -11.01 -15.41 6.42
CA SER A 249 -11.45 -16.38 5.42
C SER A 249 -10.76 -16.17 4.07
N ILE A 250 -11.15 -17.00 3.10
CA ILE A 250 -10.77 -16.84 1.69
C ILE A 250 -11.19 -15.49 1.09
N ALA A 251 -12.21 -14.83 1.65
CA ALA A 251 -12.66 -13.52 1.16
C ALA A 251 -11.52 -12.50 1.12
N GLY A 252 -10.61 -12.52 2.11
CA GLY A 252 -9.43 -11.64 2.12
C GLY A 252 -8.48 -11.87 0.93
N ARG A 253 -8.39 -13.10 0.41
CA ARG A 253 -7.61 -13.39 -0.79
C ARG A 253 -8.26 -12.80 -2.03
N VAL A 254 -9.59 -12.93 -2.14
CA VAL A 254 -10.36 -12.37 -3.25
C VAL A 254 -10.23 -10.85 -3.28
N VAL A 255 -10.34 -10.21 -2.11
CA VAL A 255 -10.14 -8.76 -1.99
C VAL A 255 -8.72 -8.36 -2.41
N ALA A 256 -7.69 -9.12 -2.00
CA ALA A 256 -6.32 -8.86 -2.43
C ALA A 256 -6.16 -8.96 -3.96
N LEU A 257 -6.76 -9.97 -4.59
CA LEU A 257 -6.71 -10.17 -6.03
C LEU A 257 -7.45 -9.07 -6.80
N VAL A 258 -8.66 -8.69 -6.36
CA VAL A 258 -9.44 -7.61 -6.98
C VAL A 258 -8.72 -6.28 -6.83
N PHE A 259 -8.19 -5.98 -5.64
CA PHE A 259 -7.48 -4.74 -5.41
C PHE A 259 -6.17 -4.67 -6.21
N GLN A 260 -5.45 -5.78 -6.33
CA GLN A 260 -4.30 -5.89 -7.21
C GLN A 260 -4.67 -5.63 -8.68
N ALA A 261 -5.82 -6.12 -9.14
CA ALA A 261 -6.28 -5.89 -10.50
C ALA A 261 -6.51 -4.40 -10.79
N ILE A 262 -6.99 -3.62 -9.82
CA ILE A 262 -7.15 -2.16 -9.96
C ILE A 262 -5.80 -1.50 -10.21
N PHE A 263 -4.76 -1.84 -9.43
CA PHE A 263 -3.40 -1.34 -9.69
C PHE A 263 -2.86 -1.76 -11.05
N MET A 264 -3.10 -3.00 -11.47
CA MET A 264 -2.66 -3.46 -12.81
C MET A 264 -3.39 -2.74 -13.94
N LEU A 265 -4.67 -2.40 -13.75
CA LEU A 265 -5.44 -1.63 -14.74
C LEU A 265 -4.94 -0.19 -14.84
N ALA A 266 -4.53 0.42 -13.72
CA ALA A 266 -3.94 1.76 -13.72
C ALA A 266 -2.67 1.84 -14.58
N ILE A 267 -1.87 0.77 -14.65
CA ILE A 267 -0.66 0.72 -15.49
C ILE A 267 -0.97 0.97 -16.98
N PHE A 268 -2.14 0.55 -17.49
CA PHE A 268 -2.49 0.80 -18.89
C PHE A 268 -2.76 2.28 -19.17
N GLU A 269 -3.22 3.01 -18.17
CA GLU A 269 -3.45 4.46 -18.26
C GLU A 269 -2.14 5.24 -18.06
N PHE A 270 -1.27 4.79 -17.14
CA PHE A 270 -0.11 5.55 -16.66
C PHE A 270 1.26 4.99 -17.07
N GLY A 271 1.28 3.92 -17.84
CA GLY A 271 2.47 3.43 -18.51
C GLY A 271 3.57 2.84 -17.61
N PRO A 272 4.82 2.74 -18.12
CA PRO A 272 5.87 1.97 -17.48
C PRO A 272 6.36 2.51 -16.14
N LEU A 273 6.35 3.83 -15.94
CA LEU A 273 6.78 4.42 -14.66
C LEU A 273 5.84 4.01 -13.53
N ASP A 274 4.53 3.99 -13.82
CA ASP A 274 3.51 3.51 -12.90
C ASP A 274 3.69 2.02 -12.59
N ALA A 275 3.97 1.21 -13.62
CA ALA A 275 4.27 -0.21 -13.46
C ALA A 275 5.43 -0.47 -12.50
N ILE A 276 6.50 0.33 -12.59
CA ILE A 276 7.65 0.23 -11.69
C ILE A 276 7.24 0.61 -10.26
N GLY A 277 6.57 1.76 -10.08
CA GLY A 277 6.15 2.23 -8.76
C GLY A 277 5.19 1.29 -8.04
N HIS A 278 4.26 0.66 -8.77
CA HIS A 278 3.27 -0.26 -8.21
C HIS A 278 3.74 -1.72 -8.10
N LEU A 279 4.88 -2.09 -8.70
CA LEU A 279 5.31 -3.49 -8.78
C LEU A 279 5.35 -4.18 -7.41
N MET A 280 5.89 -3.52 -6.39
CA MET A 280 6.03 -4.14 -5.07
C MET A 280 4.69 -4.33 -4.36
N ILE A 281 3.77 -3.36 -4.43
CA ILE A 281 2.44 -3.53 -3.82
C ILE A 281 1.63 -4.60 -4.56
N ILE A 282 1.70 -4.65 -5.89
CA ILE A 282 1.09 -5.70 -6.70
C ILE A 282 1.63 -7.07 -6.31
N ALA A 283 2.95 -7.21 -6.17
CA ALA A 283 3.59 -8.47 -5.77
C ALA A 283 3.19 -8.91 -4.35
N ILE A 284 3.09 -7.97 -3.40
CA ILE A 284 2.70 -8.26 -2.03
C ILE A 284 1.22 -8.66 -1.94
N LEU A 285 0.33 -8.00 -2.69
CA LEU A 285 -1.08 -8.41 -2.78
C LEU A 285 -1.22 -9.80 -3.43
N PHE A 286 -0.41 -10.10 -4.43
CA PHE A 286 -0.38 -11.44 -5.02
C PHE A 286 0.10 -12.51 -4.04
N VAL A 287 1.13 -12.18 -3.24
CA VAL A 287 1.60 -13.04 -2.13
C VAL A 287 0.51 -13.22 -1.09
N LEU A 288 -0.23 -12.18 -0.73
CA LEU A 288 -1.37 -12.27 0.18
C LEU A 288 -2.49 -13.14 -0.42
N PHE A 289 -2.73 -13.09 -1.72
CA PHE A 289 -3.66 -13.98 -2.43
C PHE A 289 -3.21 -15.45 -2.38
N LEU A 290 -1.91 -15.75 -2.57
CA LEU A 290 -1.37 -17.12 -2.59
C LEU A 290 -1.18 -17.74 -1.21
N ARG A 291 -0.57 -17.01 -0.28
CA ARG A 291 -0.32 -17.46 1.10
C ARG A 291 -1.56 -17.36 1.96
N GLY A 292 -2.30 -16.25 1.84
CA GLY A 292 -3.46 -15.93 2.66
C GLY A 292 -3.12 -15.22 3.97
N PRO A 293 -4.13 -15.02 4.81
CA PRO A 293 -4.00 -14.45 6.15
C PRO A 293 -2.86 -15.08 6.98
N THR A 294 -2.10 -14.24 7.69
CA THR A 294 -1.15 -14.70 8.70
C THR A 294 -1.89 -15.22 9.93
N SER A 295 -1.30 -16.18 10.65
CA SER A 295 -1.84 -16.69 11.92
C SER A 295 -2.05 -15.60 12.98
N ALA A 296 -1.35 -14.46 12.89
CA ALA A 296 -1.58 -13.30 13.74
C ALA A 296 -3.03 -12.80 13.71
N ARG A 297 -3.76 -13.01 12.60
CA ARG A 297 -5.17 -12.59 12.49
C ARG A 297 -6.13 -13.45 13.31
N GLU A 298 -5.69 -14.61 13.78
CA GLU A 298 -6.50 -15.44 14.67
C GLU A 298 -6.77 -14.74 16.01
N ILE A 299 -5.93 -13.78 16.40
CA ILE A 299 -6.17 -12.91 17.58
C ILE A 299 -7.46 -12.09 17.41
N LEU A 300 -7.87 -11.83 16.17
CA LEU A 300 -9.09 -11.07 15.85
C LEU A 300 -10.35 -11.96 15.75
N VAL A 301 -10.24 -13.25 16.05
CA VAL A 301 -11.37 -14.21 15.96
C VAL A 301 -11.82 -14.60 17.35
N LEU A 302 -13.02 -14.16 17.73
CA LEU A 302 -13.64 -14.49 19.01
C LEU A 302 -14.39 -15.83 18.89
N ARG A 303 -13.64 -16.94 18.88
CA ARG A 303 -14.15 -18.31 18.58
C ARG A 303 -15.37 -18.72 19.40
N GLU A 304 -15.48 -18.26 20.65
CA GLU A 304 -16.57 -18.59 21.57
C GLU A 304 -17.80 -17.68 21.45
N LYS A 305 -17.71 -16.57 20.69
CA LYS A 305 -18.80 -15.59 20.57
C LYS A 305 -19.66 -15.86 19.35
N SER A 306 -20.73 -15.10 19.14
CA SER A 306 -21.55 -15.21 17.92
C SER A 306 -20.89 -14.47 16.74
N VAL A 307 -21.30 -14.77 15.50
CA VAL A 307 -20.86 -14.02 14.31
C VAL A 307 -21.20 -12.53 14.43
N ALA A 308 -22.37 -12.20 14.99
CA ALA A 308 -22.78 -10.82 15.22
C ALA A 308 -21.83 -10.09 16.19
N MET A 309 -21.39 -10.77 17.26
CA MET A 309 -20.43 -10.18 18.21
C MET A 309 -19.05 -9.98 17.58
N GLU A 310 -18.58 -10.92 16.74
CA GLU A 310 -17.34 -10.74 15.99
C GLU A 310 -17.42 -9.57 14.99
N MET A 311 -18.55 -9.45 14.28
CA MET A 311 -18.81 -8.31 13.39
C MET A 311 -18.78 -6.99 14.17
N TYR A 312 -19.46 -6.93 15.32
CA TYR A 312 -19.45 -5.76 16.20
C TYR A 312 -18.03 -5.42 16.69
N PHE A 313 -17.25 -6.42 17.10
CA PHE A 313 -15.86 -6.24 17.49
C PHE A 313 -15.00 -5.69 16.34
N MET A 314 -15.13 -6.24 15.13
CA MET A 314 -14.42 -5.74 13.96
C MET A 314 -14.85 -4.33 13.57
N LEU A 315 -16.13 -3.98 13.74
CA LEU A 315 -16.60 -2.62 13.54
C LEU A 315 -15.97 -1.65 14.55
N GLY A 316 -15.87 -2.03 15.82
CA GLY A 316 -15.17 -1.24 16.84
C GLY A 316 -13.70 -1.01 16.47
N LEU A 317 -13.02 -2.03 15.96
CA LEU A 317 -11.64 -1.91 15.46
C LEU A 317 -11.54 -1.04 14.20
N TYR A 318 -12.54 -1.08 13.31
CA TYR A 318 -12.60 -0.20 12.13
C TYR A 318 -12.67 1.27 12.54
N PHE A 319 -13.59 1.60 13.46
CA PHE A 319 -13.70 2.94 14.02
C PHE A 319 -12.41 3.36 14.74
N LEU A 320 -11.84 2.49 15.57
CA LEU A 320 -10.59 2.77 16.26
C LEU A 320 -9.45 3.03 15.28
N ALA A 321 -9.28 2.17 14.26
CA ALA A 321 -8.27 2.35 13.23
C ALA A 321 -8.47 3.67 12.48
N PHE A 322 -9.72 4.00 12.12
CA PHE A 322 -10.06 5.22 11.41
C PHE A 322 -9.69 6.46 12.22
N VAL A 323 -10.14 6.53 13.47
CA VAL A 323 -9.85 7.65 14.37
C VAL A 323 -8.36 7.76 14.65
N MET A 324 -7.67 6.65 14.94
CA MET A 324 -6.25 6.65 15.25
C MET A 324 -5.39 7.09 14.07
N ILE A 325 -5.71 6.62 12.86
CA ILE A 325 -4.98 7.02 11.65
C ILE A 325 -5.28 8.50 11.31
N PHE A 326 -6.51 8.98 11.52
CA PHE A 326 -6.86 10.39 11.35
C PHE A 326 -6.08 11.28 12.32
N ILE A 327 -6.04 10.91 13.61
CA ILE A 327 -5.27 11.61 14.64
C ILE A 327 -3.77 11.57 14.32
N ALA A 328 -3.24 10.41 13.92
CA ALA A 328 -1.83 10.26 13.59
C ALA A 328 -1.45 11.14 12.39
N TYR A 329 -2.27 11.16 11.33
CA TYR A 329 -2.01 11.95 10.14
C TYR A 329 -1.96 13.45 10.45
N TYR A 330 -3.02 14.00 11.04
CA TYR A 330 -3.07 15.43 11.37
C TYR A 330 -2.09 15.82 12.49
N GLY A 331 -1.94 14.97 13.51
CA GLY A 331 -1.06 15.22 14.64
C GLY A 331 0.42 15.20 14.26
N LEU A 332 0.85 14.24 13.45
CA LEU A 332 2.23 14.17 12.96
C LEU A 332 2.53 15.33 12.00
N HIS A 333 1.60 15.70 11.12
CA HIS A 333 1.76 16.89 10.28
C HIS A 333 1.99 18.14 11.13
N ALA A 334 1.11 18.37 12.11
CA ALA A 334 1.20 19.51 13.01
C ALA A 334 2.46 19.52 13.89
N VAL A 335 3.04 18.37 14.24
CA VAL A 335 4.29 18.31 15.01
C VAL A 335 5.51 18.56 14.12
N LEU A 336 5.53 17.95 12.92
CA LEU A 336 6.70 17.96 12.02
C LEU A 336 6.81 19.25 11.19
N TYR A 337 5.69 19.86 10.83
CA TYR A 337 5.63 21.06 9.99
C TYR A 337 5.08 22.28 10.70
N ARG A 338 5.23 22.30 12.03
CA ARG A 338 4.84 23.42 12.88
C ARG A 338 5.34 24.75 12.27
N ALA A 339 4.37 25.56 11.85
CA ALA A 339 4.44 27.00 11.67
C ALA A 339 4.39 27.69 13.04
#